data_AF-A0A845BAJ3-F1
#
_entry.id   AF-A0A845BAJ3-F1
#
_cell.length_a   1.000
_cell.length_b   1.000
_cell.length_c   1.000
_cell.angle_alpha   90.00
_cell.angle_beta   90.00
_cell.angle_gamma   90.00
#
_symmetry.space_group_name_H-M   'P 1'
#
loop_
_entity.id
_entity.type
_entity.pdbx_description
1 polymer ?
#
loop_
_entity_poly.entity_id
_entity_poly.type
_entity_poly.pdbx_seq_one_letter_code
_entity_poly.pdbx_strand_id
1 'polypeptide(L)'
;MRIECPGCAAAYEVREEMLPPGREVRCVRCGRAWVPVPVPVPAGAAPAPRPLPAVRSAEAPPPRRPMPLRVRPRLGAPMAEAEPPPALPPPETPAPPPPPAYAAVLSAWVVSALVVVGALAALWAWRDDLVALWPPAGRLVQALGGG
;
A
#
# COMPACT_ATOMS: atom_id res chain seq x y z
N MET A 1 5.33 -24.27 -18.97
CA MET A 1 5.21 -23.92 -20.41
C MET A 1 5.64 -22.48 -20.65
N ARG A 2 6.15 -22.16 -21.85
CA ARG A 2 6.45 -20.78 -22.27
C ARG A 2 5.45 -20.35 -23.34
N ILE A 3 4.91 -19.16 -23.19
CA ILE A 3 3.99 -18.54 -24.14
C ILE A 3 4.55 -17.20 -24.61
N GLU A 4 4.26 -16.84 -25.86
CA GLU A 4 4.74 -15.58 -26.45
C GLU A 4 3.59 -14.75 -26.99
N CYS A 5 3.65 -13.44 -26.76
CA CYS A 5 2.64 -12.51 -27.24
C CYS A 5 2.87 -12.19 -28.72
N PRO A 6 1.89 -12.43 -29.62
CA PRO A 6 2.03 -12.16 -31.06
C PRO A 6 2.09 -10.65 -31.38
N GLY A 7 1.75 -9.77 -30.44
CA GLY A 7 1.76 -8.32 -30.66
C GLY A 7 3.07 -7.62 -30.32
N CYS A 8 3.88 -8.17 -29.41
CA CYS A 8 5.09 -7.49 -28.94
C CYS A 8 6.27 -8.43 -28.63
N ALA A 9 6.15 -9.71 -28.97
CA ALA A 9 7.16 -10.75 -28.73
C ALA A 9 7.60 -10.88 -27.25
N ALA A 10 6.75 -10.47 -26.30
CA ALA A 10 7.01 -10.72 -24.89
C ALA A 10 6.80 -12.20 -24.56
N ALA A 11 7.77 -12.82 -23.90
CA ALA A 11 7.73 -14.21 -23.47
C ALA A 11 7.40 -14.33 -21.97
N TYR A 12 6.56 -15.28 -21.62
CA TYR A 12 6.13 -15.55 -20.25
C TYR A 12 6.27 -17.03 -19.92
N GLU A 13 6.83 -17.35 -18.75
CA GLU A 13 6.76 -18.69 -18.19
C GLU A 13 5.51 -18.83 -17.32
N VAL A 14 4.71 -19.84 -17.64
CA VAL A 14 3.43 -20.09 -16.99
C VAL A 14 3.34 -21.57 -16.64
N ARG A 15 2.74 -21.89 -15.50
CA ARG A 15 2.43 -23.28 -15.14
C ARG A 15 1.24 -23.76 -15.96
N GLU A 16 1.31 -24.99 -16.45
CA GLU A 16 0.25 -25.63 -17.27
C GLU A 16 -1.12 -25.55 -16.57
N GLU A 17 -1.12 -25.79 -15.25
CA GLU A 17 -2.30 -25.74 -14.37
C GLU A 17 -3.05 -24.40 -14.41
N MET A 18 -2.34 -23.29 -14.68
CA MET A 18 -2.92 -21.94 -14.69
C MET A 18 -3.54 -21.56 -16.05
N LEU A 19 -3.21 -22.30 -17.10
CA LEU A 19 -3.63 -22.06 -18.48
C LEU A 19 -4.35 -23.29 -19.06
N PRO A 20 -5.64 -23.49 -18.70
CA PRO A 20 -6.46 -24.48 -19.39
C PRO A 20 -6.57 -24.14 -20.89
N PRO A 21 -6.63 -25.16 -21.77
CA PRO A 21 -6.69 -24.94 -23.22
C PRO A 21 -7.92 -24.11 -23.60
N GLY A 22 -7.76 -23.18 -24.54
CA GLY A 22 -8.82 -22.30 -25.01
C GLY A 22 -9.08 -21.06 -24.15
N ARG A 23 -8.31 -20.83 -23.07
CA ARG A 23 -8.42 -19.62 -22.26
C ARG A 23 -7.74 -18.42 -22.95
N GLU A 24 -8.46 -17.33 -23.06
CA GLU A 24 -7.92 -16.04 -23.52
C GLU A 24 -7.04 -15.41 -22.43
N VAL A 25 -5.85 -14.96 -22.83
CA VAL A 25 -4.89 -14.28 -21.94
C VAL A 25 -4.57 -12.88 -22.47
N ARG A 26 -4.29 -11.93 -21.57
CA ARG A 26 -3.98 -10.54 -21.91
C ARG A 26 -2.51 -10.21 -21.64
N CYS A 27 -1.88 -9.51 -22.58
CA CYS A 27 -0.47 -9.16 -22.48
C CYS A 27 -0.32 -8.00 -21.50
N VAL A 28 0.54 -8.14 -20.50
CA VAL A 28 0.85 -7.03 -19.57
C VAL A 28 1.64 -5.92 -20.28
N ARG A 29 2.39 -6.24 -21.34
CA ARG A 29 3.24 -5.27 -22.06
C ARG A 29 2.49 -4.43 -23.09
N CYS A 30 1.60 -5.03 -23.89
CA CYS A 30 0.88 -4.32 -24.98
C CYS A 30 -0.65 -4.37 -24.87
N GLY A 31 -1.20 -5.07 -23.88
CA GLY A 31 -2.65 -5.13 -23.63
C GLY A 31 -3.46 -6.00 -24.58
N ARG A 32 -2.84 -6.60 -25.62
CA ARG A 32 -3.51 -7.49 -26.58
C ARG A 32 -3.95 -8.78 -25.91
N ALA A 33 -5.16 -9.23 -26.24
CA ALA A 33 -5.69 -10.51 -25.82
C ALA A 33 -5.51 -11.57 -26.92
N TRP A 34 -5.13 -12.80 -26.56
CA TRP A 34 -4.95 -13.92 -27.49
C TRP A 34 -5.13 -15.26 -26.78
N VAL A 35 -5.38 -16.33 -27.54
CA VAL A 35 -5.36 -17.70 -27.04
C VAL A 35 -3.95 -18.28 -27.27
N PRO A 36 -3.24 -18.70 -26.21
CA PRO A 36 -1.87 -19.18 -26.34
C PRO A 36 -1.86 -20.56 -27.02
N VAL A 37 -1.11 -20.67 -28.12
CA VAL A 37 -0.74 -21.96 -28.70
C VAL A 37 0.57 -22.39 -28.04
N PRO A 38 0.64 -23.57 -27.40
CA PRO A 38 1.88 -24.03 -26.78
C PRO A 38 2.95 -24.20 -27.85
N VAL A 39 4.06 -23.46 -27.70
CA VAL A 39 5.26 -23.66 -28.52
C VAL A 39 6.16 -24.64 -27.78
N PRO A 40 6.50 -25.81 -28.35
CA PRO A 40 7.44 -26.73 -27.73
C PRO A 40 8.82 -26.05 -27.64
N VAL A 41 9.26 -25.79 -26.40
CA VAL A 41 10.62 -25.31 -26.14
C VAL A 41 11.55 -26.54 -26.14
N PRO A 42 12.64 -26.56 -26.92
CA PRO A 42 13.62 -27.62 -26.83
C PRO A 42 14.21 -27.64 -25.41
N ALA A 43 14.06 -28.77 -24.73
CA ALA A 43 14.61 -29.03 -23.42
C ALA A 43 16.15 -28.99 -23.50
N GLY A 44 16.77 -27.90 -23.03
CA GLY A 44 18.23 -27.80 -23.04
C GLY A 44 18.84 -26.43 -22.75
N ALA A 45 18.07 -25.34 -22.70
CA ALA A 45 18.63 -24.04 -22.34
C ALA A 45 18.78 -23.90 -20.82
N ALA A 46 19.94 -24.29 -20.30
CA ALA A 46 20.35 -24.01 -18.93
C ALA A 46 20.30 -22.49 -18.65
N PRO A 47 19.74 -22.03 -17.52
CA PRO A 47 19.70 -20.61 -17.20
C PRO A 47 21.11 -20.08 -16.95
N ALA A 48 21.56 -19.12 -17.77
CA ALA A 48 22.79 -18.38 -17.53
C ALA A 48 22.68 -17.63 -16.18
N PRO A 49 23.71 -17.65 -15.33
CA PRO A 49 23.68 -17.00 -14.02
C PRO A 49 23.49 -15.48 -14.19
N ARG A 50 22.48 -14.93 -13.51
CA ARG A 50 22.27 -13.49 -13.41
C ARG A 50 23.44 -12.84 -12.66
N PRO A 51 24.02 -11.73 -13.16
CA PRO A 51 25.00 -10.97 -12.38
C PRO A 51 24.30 -10.36 -11.16
N LEU A 52 24.83 -10.63 -9.97
CA LEU A 52 24.41 -9.95 -8.75
C LEU A 52 24.73 -8.45 -8.88
N PRO A 53 23.82 -7.53 -8.47
CA PRO A 53 24.15 -6.11 -8.42
C PRO A 53 25.27 -5.90 -7.39
N ALA A 54 26.36 -5.26 -7.84
CA ALA A 54 27.45 -4.84 -6.97
C ALA A 54 26.91 -3.90 -5.88
N VAL A 55 27.02 -4.33 -4.63
CA VAL A 55 26.74 -3.49 -3.46
C VAL A 55 27.76 -2.35 -3.49
N ARG A 56 27.30 -1.12 -3.71
CA ARG A 56 28.16 0.07 -3.56
C ARG A 56 28.53 0.18 -2.09
N SER A 57 29.81 0.03 -1.78
CA SER A 57 30.38 0.31 -0.47
C SER A 57 29.92 1.68 0.01
N ALA A 58 29.27 1.72 1.17
CA ALA A 58 28.93 2.96 1.85
C ALA A 58 30.22 3.63 2.32
N GLU A 59 30.53 4.77 1.74
CA GLU A 59 31.62 5.64 2.19
C GLU A 59 31.25 6.24 3.55
N ALA A 60 32.11 6.05 4.55
CA ALA A 60 31.91 6.58 5.89
C ALA A 60 32.03 8.12 5.88
N PRO A 61 31.16 8.87 6.60
CA PRO A 61 31.27 10.31 6.68
C PRO A 61 32.56 10.72 7.43
N PRO A 62 33.28 11.77 6.98
CA PRO A 62 34.52 12.20 7.62
C PRO A 62 34.27 12.79 9.03
N PRO A 63 35.27 12.69 9.93
CA PRO A 63 35.16 13.21 11.30
C PRO A 63 35.02 14.73 11.29
N ARG A 64 34.01 15.25 12.02
CA ARG A 64 33.79 16.68 12.21
C ARG A 64 34.90 17.26 13.08
N ARG A 65 35.58 18.31 12.60
CA ARG A 65 36.56 19.08 13.38
C ARG A 65 35.84 19.85 14.50
N PRO A 66 36.36 19.87 15.74
CA PRO A 66 35.82 20.74 16.78
C PRO A 66 36.15 22.20 16.50
N MET A 67 35.15 23.07 16.59
CA MET A 67 35.31 24.53 16.52
C MET A 67 35.97 25.05 17.81
N PRO A 68 36.87 26.06 17.73
CA PRO A 68 37.43 26.67 18.93
C PRO A 68 36.39 27.55 19.64
N LEU A 69 36.21 27.29 20.94
CA LEU A 69 35.50 28.17 21.86
C LEU A 69 36.24 29.51 21.97
N ARG A 70 35.60 30.61 21.56
CA ARG A 70 36.09 31.96 21.86
C ARG A 70 35.68 32.32 23.29
N VAL A 71 36.64 32.33 24.21
CA VAL A 71 36.48 32.96 25.53
C VAL A 71 36.60 34.47 25.34
N ARG A 72 35.55 35.22 25.68
CA ARG A 72 35.63 36.68 25.80
C ARG A 72 36.18 37.05 27.19
N PRO A 73 37.14 38.00 27.29
CA PRO A 73 37.53 38.55 28.58
C PRO A 73 36.38 39.39 29.16
N ARG A 74 35.97 39.12 30.40
CA ARG A 74 35.13 40.05 31.17
C ARG A 74 36.02 41.20 31.66
N LEU A 75 36.01 42.33 30.95
CA LEU A 75 36.33 43.60 31.58
C LEU A 75 35.17 43.99 32.51
N GLY A 76 35.51 44.38 33.74
CA GLY A 76 34.58 44.60 34.83
C GLY A 76 33.48 45.63 34.53
N ALA A 77 32.34 45.42 35.17
CA ALA A 77 31.31 46.44 35.34
C ALA A 77 31.17 46.74 36.85
N PRO A 78 31.06 48.02 37.24
CA PRO A 78 30.79 48.41 38.62
C PRO A 78 29.38 47.97 39.03
N MET A 79 29.18 47.67 40.33
CA MET A 79 27.87 47.40 40.92
C MET A 79 26.91 48.55 40.61
N ALA A 80 25.92 48.27 39.77
CA ALA A 80 24.76 49.12 39.58
C ALA A 80 23.63 48.58 40.47
N GLU A 81 22.99 49.52 41.17
CA GLU A 81 21.81 49.38 42.02
C GLU A 81 20.79 48.37 41.45
N ALA A 82 20.29 47.46 42.29
CA ALA A 82 19.32 46.45 41.87
C ALA A 82 17.95 47.08 41.63
N GLU A 83 17.59 47.26 40.36
CA GLU A 83 16.22 47.52 39.93
C GLU A 83 15.36 46.26 40.24
N PRO A 84 14.15 46.39 40.83
CA PRO A 84 13.30 45.23 41.09
C PRO A 84 12.96 44.52 39.77
N PRO A 85 13.04 43.18 39.70
CA PRO A 85 12.81 42.46 38.47
C PRO A 85 11.37 42.68 37.97
N PRO A 86 11.17 42.78 36.64
CA PRO A 86 9.83 42.89 36.08
C PRO A 86 8.98 41.71 36.52
N ALA A 87 7.75 41.98 36.95
CA ALA A 87 6.78 40.95 37.32
C ALA A 87 6.58 39.99 36.14
N LEU A 88 6.83 38.70 36.38
CA LEU A 88 6.58 37.65 35.39
C LEU A 88 5.08 37.56 35.10
N PRO A 89 4.66 37.36 33.84
CA PRO A 89 3.26 37.07 33.54
C PRO A 89 2.83 35.80 34.29
N PRO A 90 1.57 35.72 34.76
CA PRO A 90 1.06 34.54 35.41
C PRO A 90 1.16 33.33 34.47
N PRO A 91 1.39 32.11 34.99
CA PRO A 91 1.44 30.91 34.17
C PRO A 91 0.10 30.74 33.45
N GLU A 92 0.14 30.65 32.12
CA GLU A 92 -1.04 30.33 31.31
C GLU A 92 -1.50 28.92 31.68
N THR A 93 -2.70 28.81 32.25
CA THR A 93 -3.32 27.53 32.54
C THR A 93 -3.59 26.79 31.23
N PRO A 94 -3.13 25.55 31.04
CA PRO A 94 -3.40 24.82 29.81
C PRO A 94 -4.91 24.61 29.64
N ALA A 95 -5.40 24.82 28.41
CA ALA A 95 -6.79 24.61 28.05
C ALA A 95 -7.21 23.14 28.28
N PRO A 96 -8.49 22.88 28.62
CA PRO A 96 -8.98 21.52 28.80
C PRO A 96 -8.91 20.72 27.49
N PRO A 97 -8.67 19.39 27.56
CA PRO A 97 -8.60 18.55 26.37
C PRO A 97 -9.97 18.50 25.66
N PRO A 98 -9.98 18.35 24.32
CA PRO A 98 -11.22 18.22 23.57
C PRO A 98 -12.00 16.94 23.97
N PRO A 99 -13.33 16.92 23.79
CA PRO A 99 -14.14 15.75 24.12
C PRO A 99 -13.73 14.52 23.27
N PRO A 100 -13.97 13.29 23.78
CA PRO A 100 -13.49 12.09 23.13
C PRO A 100 -14.22 11.83 21.81
N ALA A 101 -13.49 11.93 20.69
CA ALA A 101 -13.96 11.65 19.34
C ALA A 101 -14.38 10.18 19.10
N TYR A 102 -14.20 9.30 20.08
CA TYR A 102 -14.48 7.87 19.98
C TYR A 102 -15.96 7.57 19.70
N ALA A 103 -16.90 8.33 20.28
CA ALA A 103 -18.34 8.10 20.06
C ALA A 103 -18.76 8.35 18.61
N ALA A 104 -18.17 9.35 17.95
CA ALA A 104 -18.44 9.65 16.54
C ALA A 104 -17.81 8.60 15.61
N VAL A 105 -16.63 8.08 15.96
CA VAL A 105 -16.00 6.98 15.21
C VAL A 105 -16.83 5.70 15.35
N LEU A 106 -17.27 5.37 16.57
CA LEU A 106 -18.09 4.18 16.82
C LEU A 106 -19.43 4.25 16.08
N SER A 107 -20.11 5.40 16.08
CA SER A 107 -21.38 5.55 15.37
C SER A 107 -21.20 5.41 13.86
N ALA A 108 -20.12 5.94 13.29
CA ALA A 108 -19.79 5.75 11.88
C ALA A 108 -19.60 4.26 11.53
N TRP A 109 -18.91 3.51 12.39
CA TRP A 109 -18.74 2.06 12.22
C TRP A 109 -20.07 1.30 12.31
N VAL A 110 -20.94 1.64 13.26
CA VAL A 110 -22.26 1.01 13.41
C VAL A 110 -23.13 1.27 12.17
N VAL A 111 -23.19 2.51 11.69
CA VAL A 111 -23.95 2.85 10.48
C VAL A 111 -23.38 2.11 9.27
N SER A 112 -22.06 2.06 9.11
CA SER A 112 -21.43 1.32 8.02
C SER A 112 -21.74 -0.17 8.08
N ALA A 113 -21.68 -0.79 9.26
CA ALA A 113 -22.02 -2.19 9.45
C ALA A 113 -23.48 -2.46 9.11
N LEU A 114 -24.41 -1.60 9.56
CA LEU A 114 -25.83 -1.72 9.24
C LEU A 114 -26.10 -1.61 7.74
N VAL A 115 -25.42 -0.70 7.04
CA VAL A 115 -25.54 -0.58 5.58
C VAL A 115 -25.06 -1.85 4.88
N VAL A 116 -23.92 -2.40 5.27
CA VAL A 116 -23.38 -3.64 4.69
C VAL A 116 -24.31 -4.83 4.95
N VAL A 117 -24.76 -5.01 6.19
CA VAL A 117 -25.68 -6.09 6.57
C VAL A 117 -27.01 -5.95 5.83
N GLY A 118 -27.55 -4.74 5.73
CA GLY A 118 -28.77 -4.46 4.98
C GLY A 118 -28.63 -4.78 3.49
N ALA A 119 -27.50 -4.40 2.87
CA ALA A 119 -27.23 -4.70 1.47
C ALA A 119 -27.11 -6.22 1.22
N LEU A 120 -26.43 -6.95 2.11
CA LEU A 120 -26.33 -8.40 2.03
C LEU A 120 -27.69 -9.10 2.22
N ALA A 121 -28.48 -8.64 3.19
CA ALA A 121 -29.84 -9.16 3.40
C ALA A 121 -30.74 -8.92 2.19
N ALA A 122 -30.64 -7.74 1.56
CA ALA A 122 -31.35 -7.42 0.34
C ALA A 122 -30.95 -8.34 -0.81
N LEU A 123 -29.64 -8.47 -1.07
CA LEU A 123 -29.11 -9.38 -2.10
C LEU A 123 -29.58 -10.82 -1.89
N TRP A 124 -29.68 -11.27 -0.64
CA TRP A 124 -30.18 -12.61 -0.32
C TRP A 124 -31.69 -12.75 -0.56
N ALA A 125 -32.49 -11.78 -0.10
CA ALA A 125 -33.95 -11.82 -0.21
C ALA A 125 -34.44 -11.74 -1.67
N TRP A 126 -33.78 -10.93 -2.50
CA TRP A 126 -34.11 -10.73 -3.93
C TRP A 126 -33.20 -11.49 -4.88
N ARG A 127 -32.53 -12.55 -4.41
CA ARG A 127 -31.56 -13.31 -5.21
C ARG A 127 -32.17 -13.87 -6.50
N ASP A 128 -33.41 -14.35 -6.45
CA ASP A 128 -34.03 -15.05 -7.58
C ASP A 128 -34.39 -14.05 -8.69
N ASP A 129 -34.92 -12.88 -8.34
CA ASP A 129 -35.18 -11.78 -9.28
C ASP A 129 -33.87 -11.25 -9.89
N LEU A 130 -32.80 -11.15 -9.09
CA LEU A 130 -31.47 -10.74 -9.58
C LEU A 130 -30.88 -11.75 -10.56
N VAL A 131 -31.03 -13.05 -10.30
CA VAL A 131 -30.58 -14.11 -11.21
C VAL A 131 -31.43 -14.13 -12.48
N ALA A 132 -32.73 -13.84 -12.40
CA ALA A 132 -33.60 -13.73 -13.57
C ALA A 132 -33.20 -12.56 -14.47
N LEU A 133 -32.86 -11.40 -13.90
CA LEU A 133 -32.40 -10.21 -14.63
C LEU A 133 -30.97 -10.36 -15.15
N TRP A 134 -30.11 -11.08 -14.42
CA TRP A 134 -28.71 -11.29 -14.77
C TRP A 134 -28.26 -12.75 -14.56
N PRO A 135 -28.52 -13.64 -15.54
CA PRO A 135 -28.23 -15.07 -15.44
C PRO A 135 -26.79 -15.46 -15.06
N PRO A 136 -25.73 -14.70 -15.47
CA PRO A 136 -24.36 -14.98 -15.02
C PRO A 136 -24.19 -14.99 -13.50
N ALA A 137 -25.00 -14.24 -12.75
CA ALA A 137 -24.95 -14.20 -11.28
C ALA A 137 -25.32 -15.55 -10.65
N GLY A 138 -26.13 -16.38 -11.33
CA GLY A 138 -26.51 -17.70 -10.83
C GLY A 138 -25.31 -18.61 -10.58
N ARG A 139 -24.23 -18.47 -11.36
CA ARG A 139 -22.98 -19.23 -11.14
C ARG A 139 -22.30 -18.86 -9.82
N LEU A 140 -22.36 -17.60 -9.41
CA LEU A 140 -21.81 -17.14 -8.14
C LEU A 140 -22.65 -17.62 -6.96
N VAL A 141 -23.99 -17.59 -7.08
CA VAL A 141 -24.89 -18.06 -6.01
C VAL A 141 -24.72 -19.57 -5.78
N GLN A 142 -24.58 -20.36 -6.84
CA GLN A 142 -24.33 -21.80 -6.70
C GLN A 142 -22.95 -22.10 -6.10
N ALA A 143 -21.92 -21.34 -6.47
CA ALA A 143 -20.59 -21.48 -5.86
C ALA A 143 -20.58 -21.16 -4.35
N LEU A 144 -21.52 -20.34 -3.88
CA LEU A 144 -21.71 -19.98 -2.47
C LEU A 144 -22.59 -20.98 -1.68
N GLY A 145 -23.03 -22.09 -2.30
CA GLY A 145 -23.80 -23.14 -1.64
C GLY A 145 -25.32 -22.97 -1.69
N GLY A 146 -25.84 -22.11 -2.58
CA GLY A 146 -27.27 -22.04 -2.88
C GLY A 146 -27.69 -23.19 -3.79
N GLY A 147 -27.89 -24.38 -3.22
CA GLY A 147 -28.51 -25.54 -3.86
C GLY A 147 -30.00 -25.65 -3.54
#